data_AF-A0A7T5VDL4-F1
#
_entry.id   AF-A0A7T5VDL4-F1
#
_cell.length_a   1.000
_cell.length_b   1.000
_cell.length_c   1.000
_cell.angle_alpha   90.00
_cell.angle_beta   90.00
_cell.angle_gamma   90.00
#
_symmetry.space_group_name_H-M   'P 1'
#
loop_
_entity.id
_entity.type
_entity.pdbx_description
1 polymer ?
#
loop_
_entity_poly.entity_id
_entity_poly.type
_entity_poly.pdbx_seq_one_letter_code
_entity_poly.pdbx_strand_id
1 'polypeptide(L)'
;MTPSAKNALAIDQYLKFLADMLHQRLSRYFEAHPGPTKFDDIKKLVSARDDSELSIFIRRHKLTPEEIIVVLLALAPHVRPEFFDIILSQTLPQAGDFPQIGGTRGKQSRGFMPTGETALFLLAGDNLHRRFELQHIFDSEHLFAQQNILRLNEPEPGEPLLSGRIVMARDYLELFISGRFLRPRLSMDFPAEYISTELSEEELVLPETTWSQLNELEHWINWQAVMMQQWHMRKWIRRGYRALFHGPSGTGKTLAALVLGKKTGKDVFRIDLSMVVSKFIGETEKNLSQLFERARSKDWILFFDEADALFGKRTNVRDAHDKYANQEVAYLLQRIENHDGLVILASNFKTNIDEAFLRRFQSVVYFPLPGPEERYALWQKVMPQHRDVQTPDPKELLTIAKKYELTGANIVNIVQFCCLSALANHTTEITLEALKTGIEREFQKEGKVF
;
A
#
# COMPACT_ATOMS: atom_id res chain seq x y z
N MET A 1 19.93 16.54 -13.34
CA MET A 1 19.97 15.07 -13.48
C MET A 1 18.61 14.50 -13.11
N THR A 2 18.08 13.58 -13.91
CA THR A 2 16.87 12.81 -13.54
C THR A 2 17.13 11.98 -12.28
N PRO A 3 16.10 11.60 -11.49
CA PRO A 3 16.27 10.75 -10.30
C PRO A 3 17.06 9.47 -10.61
N SER A 4 16.74 8.79 -11.72
CA SER A 4 17.45 7.59 -12.16
C SER A 4 18.94 7.81 -12.46
N ALA A 5 19.32 8.94 -13.08
CA ALA A 5 20.73 9.23 -13.35
C ALA A 5 21.53 9.50 -12.05
N LYS A 6 20.90 10.13 -11.05
CA LYS A 6 21.52 10.33 -9.73
C LYS A 6 21.71 8.99 -9.02
N ASN A 7 20.66 8.17 -9.00
CA ASN A 7 20.68 6.84 -8.40
C ASN A 7 21.75 5.94 -9.04
N ALA A 8 21.87 5.95 -10.37
CA ALA A 8 22.87 5.15 -11.07
C ALA A 8 24.31 5.52 -10.65
N LEU A 9 24.61 6.81 -10.50
CA LEU A 9 25.94 7.28 -10.08
C LEU A 9 26.26 6.86 -8.65
N ALA A 10 25.29 6.99 -7.73
CA ALA A 10 25.46 6.56 -6.35
C ALA A 10 25.64 5.03 -6.25
N ILE A 11 24.77 4.26 -6.92
CA ILE A 11 24.84 2.79 -6.93
C ILE A 11 26.16 2.30 -7.52
N ASP A 12 26.70 2.93 -8.56
CA ASP A 12 28.02 2.56 -9.10
C ASP A 12 29.12 2.70 -8.05
N GLN A 13 29.11 3.77 -7.24
CA GLN A 13 30.07 3.96 -6.16
C GLN A 13 29.91 2.91 -5.06
N TYR A 14 28.67 2.60 -4.67
CA TYR A 14 28.39 1.55 -3.70
C TYR A 14 28.80 0.16 -4.19
N LEU A 15 28.57 -0.16 -5.46
CA LEU A 15 28.97 -1.44 -6.05
C LEU A 15 30.49 -1.55 -6.20
N LYS A 16 31.20 -0.46 -6.50
CA LYS A 16 32.67 -0.42 -6.46
C LYS A 16 33.19 -0.75 -5.06
N PHE A 17 32.62 -0.12 -4.04
CA PHE A 17 32.97 -0.43 -2.65
C PHE A 17 32.70 -1.90 -2.30
N LEU A 18 31.53 -2.43 -2.69
CA LEU A 18 31.19 -3.84 -2.45
C LEU A 18 32.17 -4.78 -3.18
N ALA A 19 32.59 -4.43 -4.40
CA ALA A 19 33.56 -5.21 -5.16
C ALA A 19 34.94 -5.23 -4.48
N ASP A 20 35.44 -4.07 -4.07
CA ASP A 20 36.71 -3.93 -3.34
C ASP A 20 36.69 -4.76 -2.05
N MET A 21 35.56 -4.74 -1.33
CA MET A 21 35.36 -5.50 -0.10
C MET A 21 35.35 -7.01 -0.35
N LEU A 22 34.67 -7.48 -1.41
CA LEU A 22 34.67 -8.89 -1.82
C LEU A 22 36.08 -9.36 -2.20
N HIS A 23 36.81 -8.57 -3.01
CA HIS A 23 38.19 -8.86 -3.37
C HIS A 23 39.08 -8.97 -2.14
N GLN A 24 39.04 -7.98 -1.23
CA GLN A 24 39.83 -8.01 0.01
C GLN A 24 39.53 -9.24 0.86
N ARG A 25 38.25 -9.64 0.98
CA ARG A 25 37.86 -10.81 1.78
C ARG A 25 38.36 -12.11 1.14
N LEU A 26 38.19 -12.26 -0.17
CA LEU A 26 38.62 -13.44 -0.91
C LEU A 26 40.16 -13.56 -0.93
N SER A 27 40.88 -12.48 -1.25
CA SER A 27 42.35 -12.47 -1.19
C SER A 27 42.87 -12.78 0.21
N ARG A 28 42.21 -12.30 1.28
CA ARG A 28 42.58 -12.68 2.65
C ARG A 28 42.39 -14.18 2.92
N TYR A 29 41.33 -14.76 2.41
CA TYR A 29 41.04 -16.19 2.57
C TYR A 29 42.07 -17.06 1.85
N PHE A 30 42.48 -16.70 0.63
CA PHE A 30 43.40 -17.51 -0.18
C PHE A 30 44.89 -17.18 0.01
N GLU A 31 45.25 -15.92 0.22
CA GLU A 31 46.64 -15.43 0.15
C GLU A 31 47.21 -15.01 1.52
N ALA A 32 46.48 -15.22 2.62
CA ALA A 32 46.92 -14.96 3.99
C ALA A 32 47.43 -13.53 4.28
N HIS A 33 46.86 -12.50 3.61
CA HIS A 33 47.22 -11.10 3.86
C HIS A 33 46.63 -10.57 5.19
N PRO A 34 47.46 -10.04 6.12
CA PRO A 34 47.03 -9.58 7.44
C PRO A 34 46.66 -8.09 7.40
N GLY A 35 45.48 -7.76 6.87
CA GLY A 35 44.90 -6.42 6.94
C GLY A 35 43.48 -6.44 7.50
N PRO A 36 43.06 -5.48 8.35
CA PRO A 36 41.67 -5.37 8.77
C PRO A 36 40.80 -4.96 7.57
N THR A 37 39.71 -5.68 7.33
CA THR A 37 38.73 -5.27 6.31
C THR A 37 37.96 -4.07 6.84
N LYS A 38 38.06 -2.92 6.15
CA LYS A 38 37.53 -1.64 6.63
C LYS A 38 36.08 -1.45 6.18
N PHE A 39 35.15 -2.09 6.88
CA PHE A 39 33.73 -2.00 6.57
C PHE A 39 33.12 -0.62 6.84
N ASP A 40 33.63 0.10 7.85
CA ASP A 40 33.13 1.43 8.26
C ASP A 40 33.31 2.51 7.18
N ASP A 41 34.21 2.31 6.22
CA ASP A 41 34.46 3.28 5.16
C ASP A 41 33.24 3.49 4.25
N ILE A 42 32.27 2.56 4.25
CA ILE A 42 31.00 2.73 3.54
C ILE A 42 30.22 3.95 4.04
N LYS A 43 30.35 4.32 5.33
CA LYS A 43 29.71 5.51 5.89
C LYS A 43 30.21 6.80 5.23
N LYS A 44 31.42 6.80 4.66
CA LYS A 44 31.97 7.96 3.93
C LYS A 44 31.25 8.17 2.59
N LEU A 45 30.75 7.09 1.98
CA LEU A 45 29.95 7.15 0.76
C LEU A 45 28.53 7.66 1.04
N VAL A 46 28.00 7.38 2.23
CA VAL A 46 26.73 7.94 2.74
C VAL A 46 26.95 9.40 3.16
N SER A 47 27.26 10.27 2.19
CA SER A 47 27.43 11.70 2.45
C SER A 47 26.07 12.40 2.57
N ALA A 48 26.00 13.47 3.36
CA ALA A 48 24.80 14.31 3.45
C ALA A 48 24.44 15.04 2.13
N ARG A 49 25.34 15.00 1.13
CA ARG A 49 25.14 15.63 -0.19
C ARG A 49 24.66 14.65 -1.26
N ASP A 50 24.62 13.35 -0.97
CA ASP A 50 24.05 12.36 -1.89
C ASP A 50 22.55 12.23 -1.67
N ASP A 51 21.78 12.76 -2.63
CA ASP A 51 20.31 12.74 -2.65
C ASP A 51 19.75 11.55 -3.47
N SER A 52 20.53 10.49 -3.69
CA SER A 52 19.99 9.24 -4.24
C SER A 52 19.02 8.57 -3.26
N GLU A 53 18.04 7.85 -3.78
CA GLU A 53 17.02 7.19 -2.95
C GLU A 53 17.62 6.19 -1.95
N LEU A 54 18.67 5.46 -2.35
CA LEU A 54 19.37 4.54 -1.47
C LEU A 54 20.05 5.28 -0.31
N SER A 55 20.73 6.40 -0.58
CA SER A 55 21.40 7.19 0.45
C SER A 55 20.40 7.89 1.37
N ILE A 56 19.28 8.39 0.84
CA ILE A 56 18.17 8.92 1.64
C ILE A 56 17.61 7.83 2.56
N PHE A 57 17.38 6.64 2.03
CA PHE A 57 16.89 5.49 2.78
C PHE A 57 17.85 5.09 3.91
N ILE A 58 19.15 4.94 3.62
CA ILE A 58 20.18 4.62 4.62
C ILE A 58 20.17 5.63 5.77
N ARG A 59 20.12 6.94 5.46
CA ARG A 59 20.09 8.00 6.48
C ARG A 59 18.80 8.00 7.30
N ARG A 60 17.65 7.85 6.62
CA ARG A 60 16.33 7.83 7.27
C ARG A 60 16.22 6.70 8.29
N HIS A 61 16.73 5.52 7.95
CA HIS A 61 16.68 4.33 8.80
C HIS A 61 17.91 4.17 9.70
N LYS A 62 18.91 5.05 9.57
CA LYS A 62 20.18 5.02 10.31
C LYS A 62 20.88 3.66 10.22
N LEU A 63 20.96 3.09 9.02
CA LEU A 63 21.48 1.74 8.84
C LEU A 63 22.96 1.62 9.26
N THR A 64 23.29 0.49 9.85
CA THR A 64 24.68 0.12 10.18
C THR A 64 25.48 -0.22 8.91
N PRO A 65 26.82 -0.16 8.91
CA PRO A 65 27.64 -0.59 7.77
C PRO A 65 27.26 -2.00 7.27
N GLU A 66 27.05 -2.93 8.19
CA GLU A 66 26.70 -4.32 7.92
C GLU A 66 25.34 -4.42 7.22
N GLU A 67 24.33 -3.70 7.70
CA GLU A 67 23.02 -3.61 7.07
C GLU A 67 23.11 -3.02 5.65
N ILE A 68 23.90 -1.96 5.45
CA ILE A 68 24.10 -1.37 4.12
C ILE A 68 24.70 -2.42 3.17
N ILE A 69 25.70 -3.18 3.62
CA ILE A 69 26.32 -4.23 2.81
C ILE A 69 25.29 -5.32 2.43
N VAL A 70 24.41 -5.72 3.35
CA VAL A 70 23.34 -6.69 3.04
C VAL A 70 22.36 -6.13 2.01
N VAL A 71 22.00 -4.85 2.09
CA VAL A 71 21.19 -4.16 1.07
C VAL A 71 21.89 -4.20 -0.29
N LEU A 72 23.20 -3.91 -0.33
CA LEU A 72 23.98 -3.91 -1.56
C LEU A 72 24.13 -5.31 -2.17
N LEU A 73 24.33 -6.34 -1.34
CA LEU A 73 24.37 -7.73 -1.79
C LEU A 73 23.08 -8.10 -2.50
N ALA A 74 21.92 -7.75 -1.93
CA ALA A 74 20.64 -8.02 -2.55
C ALA A 74 20.38 -7.18 -3.81
N LEU A 75 20.87 -5.94 -3.86
CA LEU A 75 20.68 -5.03 -4.99
C LEU A 75 21.57 -5.37 -6.20
N ALA A 76 22.80 -5.83 -5.97
CA ALA A 76 23.81 -6.00 -7.00
C ALA A 76 23.37 -6.87 -8.19
N PRO A 77 22.76 -8.06 -8.02
CA PRO A 77 22.33 -8.91 -9.14
C PRO A 77 21.27 -8.27 -10.04
N HIS A 78 20.50 -7.32 -9.51
CA HIS A 78 19.45 -6.63 -10.28
C HIS A 78 20.00 -5.46 -11.10
N VAL A 79 21.09 -4.85 -10.64
CA VAL A 79 21.73 -3.71 -11.33
C VAL A 79 22.83 -4.19 -12.29
N ARG A 80 23.61 -5.19 -11.87
CA ARG A 80 24.69 -5.83 -12.65
C ARG A 80 24.60 -7.35 -12.45
N PRO A 81 23.88 -8.08 -13.31
CA PRO A 81 23.68 -9.52 -13.15
C PRO A 81 24.95 -10.35 -13.05
N GLU A 82 26.03 -9.93 -13.72
CA GLU A 82 27.33 -10.62 -13.74
C GLU A 82 28.28 -10.16 -12.61
N PHE A 83 27.83 -9.27 -11.71
CA PHE A 83 28.68 -8.60 -10.73
C PHE A 83 29.55 -9.56 -9.91
N PHE A 84 28.92 -10.56 -9.28
CA PHE A 84 29.62 -11.54 -8.46
C PHE A 84 30.46 -12.51 -9.30
N ASP A 85 29.94 -12.94 -10.45
CA ASP A 85 30.62 -13.88 -11.34
C ASP A 85 31.96 -13.33 -11.85
N ILE A 86 32.01 -12.04 -12.20
CA ILE A 86 33.24 -11.35 -12.58
C ILE A 86 34.25 -11.33 -11.43
N ILE A 87 33.82 -10.94 -10.22
CA ILE A 87 34.72 -10.85 -9.06
C ILE A 87 35.27 -12.22 -8.65
N LEU A 88 34.41 -13.24 -8.64
CA LEU A 88 34.78 -14.60 -8.28
C LEU A 88 35.76 -15.20 -9.27
N SER A 89 35.51 -15.07 -10.57
CA SER A 89 36.41 -15.58 -11.61
C SER A 89 37.80 -14.93 -11.60
N GLN A 90 37.91 -13.67 -11.16
CA GLN A 90 39.19 -12.96 -11.06
C GLN A 90 40.01 -13.34 -9.82
N THR A 91 39.34 -13.78 -8.75
CA THR A 91 39.99 -13.95 -7.43
C THR A 91 40.17 -15.42 -7.05
N LEU A 92 39.40 -16.35 -7.62
CA LEU A 92 39.50 -17.76 -7.30
C LEU A 92 40.76 -18.40 -7.92
N PRO A 93 41.58 -19.15 -7.15
CA PRO A 93 42.82 -19.75 -7.65
C PRO A 93 42.61 -20.80 -8.75
N GLN A 94 41.46 -21.44 -8.79
CA GLN A 94 41.07 -22.45 -9.78
C GLN A 94 39.63 -22.22 -10.22
N ALA A 95 39.33 -22.53 -11.48
CA ALA A 95 37.96 -22.53 -11.98
C ALA A 95 37.16 -23.64 -11.27
N GLY A 96 36.14 -23.26 -10.51
CA GLY A 96 35.31 -24.21 -9.77
C GLY A 96 34.39 -23.53 -8.76
N ASP A 97 33.56 -24.34 -8.10
CA ASP A 97 32.69 -23.88 -7.02
C ASP A 97 33.50 -23.60 -5.75
N PHE A 98 33.18 -22.50 -5.07
CA PHE A 98 33.74 -22.14 -3.77
C PHE A 98 32.63 -22.12 -2.72
N PRO A 99 32.28 -23.27 -2.12
CA PRO A 99 31.09 -23.40 -1.27
C PRO A 99 31.08 -22.47 -0.06
N GLN A 100 32.25 -22.06 0.44
CA GLN A 100 32.39 -21.24 1.65
C GLN A 100 31.87 -19.81 1.47
N ILE A 101 31.77 -19.30 0.24
CA ILE A 101 31.09 -18.01 -0.01
C ILE A 101 29.56 -18.15 0.00
N GLY A 102 29.04 -19.37 0.04
CA GLY A 102 27.63 -19.65 -0.18
C GLY A 102 27.17 -19.22 -1.57
N GLY A 103 25.94 -18.71 -1.66
CA GLY A 103 25.33 -18.34 -2.92
C GLY A 103 24.64 -19.50 -3.63
N THR A 104 23.74 -19.15 -4.54
CA THR A 104 23.04 -20.13 -5.39
C THR A 104 22.95 -19.61 -6.81
N ARG A 105 22.66 -20.49 -7.79
CA ARG A 105 22.46 -20.06 -9.19
C ARG A 105 21.01 -19.64 -9.44
N GLY A 106 20.82 -18.50 -10.09
CA GLY A 106 19.50 -18.05 -10.52
C GLY A 106 18.87 -19.06 -11.50
N LYS A 107 17.60 -19.42 -11.31
CA LYS A 107 16.92 -20.42 -12.18
C LYS A 107 16.82 -19.93 -13.63
N GLN A 108 16.59 -18.64 -13.83
CA GLN A 108 16.46 -18.01 -15.16
C GLN A 108 17.73 -17.27 -15.57
N SER A 109 18.26 -16.40 -14.70
CA SER A 109 19.45 -15.60 -15.00
C SER A 109 20.74 -16.41 -15.06
N ARG A 110 20.80 -17.58 -14.43
CA ARG A 110 22.01 -18.42 -14.22
C ARG A 110 23.19 -17.74 -13.51
N GLY A 111 23.11 -16.44 -13.24
CA GLY A 111 24.08 -15.70 -12.44
C GLY A 111 24.08 -16.09 -10.96
N PHE A 112 25.15 -15.71 -10.27
CA PHE A 112 25.30 -15.92 -8.83
C PHE A 112 24.30 -15.06 -8.04
N MET A 113 23.55 -15.70 -7.13
CA MET A 113 22.59 -15.07 -6.23
C MET A 113 23.08 -15.19 -4.79
N PRO A 114 23.31 -14.09 -4.07
CA PRO A 114 23.85 -14.13 -2.72
C PRO A 114 22.84 -14.72 -1.72
N THR A 115 23.38 -15.43 -0.73
CA THR A 115 22.63 -16.03 0.37
C THR A 115 22.99 -15.38 1.71
N GLY A 116 22.30 -15.76 2.79
CA GLY A 116 22.67 -15.37 4.14
C GLY A 116 24.13 -15.75 4.47
N GLU A 117 24.57 -16.90 3.95
CA GLU A 117 25.95 -17.37 4.04
C GLU A 117 26.93 -16.43 3.31
N THR A 118 26.57 -15.92 2.13
CA THR A 118 27.38 -14.91 1.42
C THR A 118 27.55 -13.63 2.24
N ALA A 119 26.49 -13.17 2.91
CA ALA A 119 26.58 -12.02 3.78
C ALA A 119 27.50 -12.27 4.98
N LEU A 120 27.34 -13.41 5.67
CA LEU A 120 28.19 -13.72 6.84
C LEU A 120 29.63 -14.02 6.46
N PHE A 121 29.88 -14.69 5.34
CA PHE A 121 31.23 -14.86 4.81
C PHE A 121 31.88 -13.50 4.58
N LEU A 122 31.18 -12.59 3.93
CA LEU A 122 31.70 -11.26 3.62
C LEU A 122 31.94 -10.43 4.89
N LEU A 123 30.99 -10.41 5.84
CA LEU A 123 31.03 -9.56 7.03
C LEU A 123 31.85 -10.13 8.19
N ALA A 124 31.69 -11.43 8.50
CA ALA A 124 32.31 -12.07 9.65
C ALA A 124 33.42 -13.08 9.31
N GLY A 125 33.38 -13.70 8.12
CA GLY A 125 34.38 -14.68 7.70
C GLY A 125 34.34 -15.88 8.65
N ASP A 126 35.49 -16.24 9.23
CA ASP A 126 35.59 -17.37 10.16
C ASP A 126 35.33 -16.99 11.64
N ASN A 127 35.08 -15.72 11.95
CA ASN A 127 34.80 -15.29 13.32
C ASN A 127 33.40 -15.72 13.75
N LEU A 128 33.30 -16.84 14.47
CA LEU A 128 32.04 -17.44 14.88
C LEU A 128 31.18 -16.53 15.75
N HIS A 129 31.79 -15.79 16.69
CA HIS A 129 31.07 -14.83 17.53
C HIS A 129 30.39 -13.76 16.68
N ARG A 130 31.13 -13.16 15.74
CA ARG A 130 30.59 -12.14 14.84
C ARG A 130 29.53 -12.70 13.89
N ARG A 131 29.64 -13.96 13.47
CA ARG A 131 28.60 -14.63 12.68
C ARG A 131 27.30 -14.73 13.46
N PHE A 132 27.34 -15.16 14.72
CA PHE A 132 26.14 -15.24 15.57
C PHE A 132 25.56 -13.86 15.85
N GLU A 133 26.41 -12.87 16.13
CA GLU A 133 25.95 -11.49 16.27
C GLU A 133 25.19 -11.05 15.02
N LEU A 134 25.68 -11.26 13.80
CA LEU A 134 25.09 -10.71 12.59
C LEU A 134 23.90 -11.49 12.02
N GLN A 135 23.61 -12.69 12.52
CA GLN A 135 22.44 -13.46 12.08
C GLN A 135 21.13 -12.71 12.32
N HIS A 136 21.06 -11.88 13.38
CA HIS A 136 19.87 -11.10 13.71
C HIS A 136 19.37 -10.19 12.59
N ILE A 137 20.22 -9.81 11.63
CA ILE A 137 19.81 -8.99 10.46
C ILE A 137 18.72 -9.69 9.63
N PHE A 138 18.68 -11.03 9.66
CA PHE A 138 17.74 -11.86 8.93
C PHE A 138 16.54 -12.33 9.77
N ASP A 139 16.47 -11.95 11.05
CA ASP A 139 15.36 -12.32 11.93
C ASP A 139 14.09 -11.54 11.57
N SER A 140 12.93 -12.13 11.90
CA SER A 140 11.61 -11.52 11.67
C SER A 140 11.40 -10.20 12.44
N GLU A 141 12.13 -10.00 13.53
CA GLU A 141 12.09 -8.78 14.35
C GLU A 141 12.96 -7.65 13.78
N HIS A 142 13.86 -7.95 12.84
CA HIS A 142 14.73 -6.95 12.27
C HIS A 142 13.97 -5.99 11.33
N LEU A 143 14.48 -4.76 11.19
CA LEU A 143 13.91 -3.72 10.35
C LEU A 143 13.58 -4.23 8.93
N PHE A 144 14.48 -5.03 8.35
CA PHE A 144 14.33 -5.55 7.00
C PHE A 144 13.09 -6.42 6.82
N ALA A 145 12.81 -7.31 7.78
CA ALA A 145 11.61 -8.13 7.77
C ALA A 145 10.37 -7.31 8.13
N GLN A 146 10.43 -6.52 9.21
CA GLN A 146 9.29 -5.72 9.69
C GLN A 146 8.76 -4.72 8.65
N GLN A 147 9.66 -4.16 7.84
CA GLN A 147 9.31 -3.21 6.79
C GLN A 147 9.28 -3.81 5.38
N ASN A 148 9.37 -5.14 5.29
CA ASN A 148 9.39 -5.88 4.02
C ASN A 148 10.36 -5.28 3.00
N ILE A 149 11.58 -4.93 3.45
CA ILE A 149 12.64 -4.38 2.61
C ILE A 149 13.41 -5.53 1.95
N LEU A 150 13.84 -6.48 2.77
CA LEU A 150 14.63 -7.65 2.40
C LEU A 150 14.17 -8.84 3.22
N ARG A 151 14.26 -10.03 2.63
CA ARG A 151 14.02 -11.30 3.34
C ARG A 151 15.03 -12.35 2.94
N LEU A 152 15.30 -13.26 3.86
CA LEU A 152 15.99 -14.50 3.56
C LEU A 152 14.92 -15.53 3.16
N ASN A 153 15.03 -16.11 1.97
CA ASN A 153 14.14 -17.21 1.58
C ASN A 153 14.41 -18.44 2.44
N GLU A 154 13.37 -19.20 2.75
CA GLU A 154 13.53 -20.50 3.39
C GLU A 154 14.29 -21.45 2.44
N PRO A 155 15.37 -22.10 2.91
CA PRO A 155 16.11 -23.09 2.13
C PRO A 155 15.34 -24.43 2.09
N GLU A 156 15.83 -25.40 1.30
CA GLU A 156 15.18 -26.71 1.23
C GLU A 156 15.28 -27.47 2.56
N PRO A 157 14.32 -28.35 2.89
CA PRO A 157 14.35 -29.10 4.14
C PRO A 157 15.66 -29.87 4.33
N GLY A 158 16.34 -29.64 5.46
CA GLY A 158 17.63 -30.26 5.77
C GLY A 158 18.85 -29.42 5.38
N GLU A 159 18.68 -28.33 4.63
CA GLU A 159 19.76 -27.38 4.35
C GLU A 159 20.00 -26.41 5.52
N PRO A 160 21.22 -25.85 5.64
CA PRO A 160 21.49 -24.78 6.60
C PRO A 160 20.58 -23.55 6.38
N LEU A 161 20.09 -22.96 7.48
CA LEU A 161 19.18 -21.79 7.45
C LEU A 161 19.69 -20.64 6.56
N LEU A 162 21.00 -20.40 6.58
CA LEU A 162 21.65 -19.30 5.85
C LEU A 162 21.92 -19.60 4.37
N SER A 163 21.64 -20.82 3.89
CA SER A 163 21.67 -21.15 2.47
C SER A 163 20.54 -20.47 1.68
N GLY A 164 19.57 -19.88 2.38
CA GLY A 164 18.50 -19.07 1.81
C GLY A 164 19.01 -17.88 1.01
N ARG A 165 18.34 -17.55 -0.11
CA ARG A 165 18.66 -16.36 -0.92
C ARG A 165 18.24 -15.09 -0.22
N ILE A 166 19.06 -14.05 -0.30
CA ILE A 166 18.66 -12.70 0.13
C ILE A 166 17.86 -12.08 -1.02
N VAL A 167 16.59 -11.74 -0.74
CA VAL A 167 15.67 -11.19 -1.74
C VAL A 167 15.20 -9.82 -1.30
N MET A 168 15.47 -8.81 -2.12
CA MET A 168 14.93 -7.46 -1.93
C MET A 168 13.49 -7.38 -2.44
N ALA A 169 12.63 -6.69 -1.71
CA ALA A 169 11.27 -6.41 -2.16
C ALA A 169 11.27 -5.50 -3.39
N ARG A 170 10.39 -5.80 -4.33
CA ARG A 170 10.34 -5.17 -5.66
C ARG A 170 10.19 -3.65 -5.60
N ASP A 171 9.35 -3.15 -4.72
CA ASP A 171 9.10 -1.71 -4.60
C ASP A 171 10.37 -0.93 -4.21
N TYR A 172 11.24 -1.54 -3.39
CA TYR A 172 12.53 -0.94 -3.01
C TYR A 172 13.56 -1.06 -4.13
N LEU A 173 13.58 -2.16 -4.89
CA LEU A 173 14.40 -2.25 -6.11
C LEU A 173 14.05 -1.13 -7.10
N GLU A 174 12.75 -0.93 -7.35
CA GLU A 174 12.27 0.09 -8.28
C GLU A 174 12.55 1.50 -7.75
N LEU A 175 12.37 1.74 -6.44
CA LEU A 175 12.75 3.00 -5.80
C LEU A 175 14.25 3.29 -5.96
N PHE A 176 15.11 2.35 -5.59
CA PHE A 176 16.56 2.55 -5.63
C PHE A 176 17.09 2.69 -7.07
N ILE A 177 16.53 1.98 -8.05
CA ILE A 177 17.01 2.05 -9.44
C ILE A 177 16.41 3.24 -10.20
N SER A 178 15.10 3.45 -10.11
CA SER A 178 14.39 4.40 -10.96
C SER A 178 14.08 5.74 -10.29
N GLY A 179 14.12 5.80 -8.95
CA GLY A 179 13.66 6.95 -8.18
C GLY A 179 12.15 7.05 -8.10
N ARG A 180 11.42 5.99 -8.46
CA ARG A 180 9.96 5.96 -8.45
C ARG A 180 9.48 4.84 -7.57
N PHE A 181 8.58 5.17 -6.64
CA PHE A 181 7.76 4.17 -5.98
C PHE A 181 6.63 3.78 -6.93
N LEU A 182 6.71 2.59 -7.51
CA LEU A 182 5.65 2.06 -8.35
C LEU A 182 4.56 1.51 -7.43
N ARG A 183 3.38 2.12 -7.50
CA ARG A 183 2.21 1.63 -6.78
C ARG A 183 1.86 0.24 -7.33
N PRO A 184 1.64 -0.77 -6.47
CA PRO A 184 1.24 -2.08 -6.92
C PRO A 184 -0.04 -2.00 -7.77
N ARG A 185 -0.09 -2.77 -8.86
CA ARG A 185 -1.28 -2.89 -9.69
C ARG A 185 -2.13 -4.07 -9.21
N LEU A 186 -3.44 -3.96 -9.43
CA LEU A 186 -4.37 -5.07 -9.24
C LEU A 186 -3.88 -6.27 -10.04
N SER A 187 -3.73 -7.40 -9.35
CA SER A 187 -3.26 -8.66 -9.93
C SER A 187 -3.79 -9.84 -9.11
N MET A 188 -3.60 -11.07 -9.58
CA MET A 188 -3.93 -12.26 -8.78
C MET A 188 -3.18 -12.27 -7.44
N ASP A 189 -1.91 -11.86 -7.41
CA ASP A 189 -1.10 -11.83 -6.18
C ASP A 189 -1.32 -10.59 -5.30
N PHE A 190 -2.08 -9.59 -5.79
CA PHE A 190 -2.33 -8.33 -5.08
C PHE A 190 -3.75 -7.81 -5.39
N PRO A 191 -4.75 -8.17 -4.58
CA PRO A 191 -6.17 -7.90 -4.85
C PRO A 191 -6.59 -6.48 -4.43
N ALA A 192 -5.72 -5.49 -4.65
CA ALA A 192 -6.02 -4.11 -4.33
C ALA A 192 -5.67 -3.16 -5.49
N GLU A 193 -6.53 -2.18 -5.70
CA GLU A 193 -6.43 -1.17 -6.74
C GLU A 193 -6.14 0.19 -6.11
N TYR A 194 -5.09 0.87 -6.57
CA TYR A 194 -4.87 2.25 -6.20
C TYR A 194 -5.97 3.14 -6.77
N ILE A 195 -6.65 3.89 -5.92
CA ILE A 195 -7.69 4.84 -6.31
C ILE A 195 -7.30 6.27 -5.89
N SER A 196 -7.67 7.25 -6.71
CA SER A 196 -7.40 8.67 -6.47
C SER A 196 -8.58 9.53 -6.93
N THR A 197 -8.66 10.76 -6.39
CA THR A 197 -9.64 11.76 -6.82
C THR A 197 -8.96 13.09 -7.12
N GLU A 198 -9.44 13.80 -8.14
CA GLU A 198 -9.05 15.18 -8.41
C GLU A 198 -9.76 16.16 -7.47
N LEU A 199 -10.91 15.75 -6.91
CA LEU A 199 -11.72 16.58 -6.02
C LEU A 199 -10.96 16.91 -4.72
N SER A 200 -11.27 18.07 -4.18
CA SER A 200 -10.78 18.63 -2.93
C SER A 200 -11.79 18.43 -1.79
N GLU A 201 -11.38 18.76 -0.57
CA GLU A 201 -12.23 18.73 0.61
C GLU A 201 -13.46 19.64 0.46
N GLU A 202 -13.26 20.81 -0.16
CA GLU A 202 -14.33 21.78 -0.37
C GLU A 202 -15.43 21.24 -1.28
N GLU A 203 -15.11 20.34 -2.21
CA GLU A 203 -16.07 19.76 -3.15
C GLU A 203 -16.88 18.60 -2.54
N LEU A 204 -16.42 18.06 -1.42
CA LEU A 204 -17.14 17.02 -0.68
C LEU A 204 -18.20 17.67 0.23
N VAL A 205 -19.47 17.48 -0.12
CA VAL A 205 -20.59 17.96 0.70
C VAL A 205 -21.11 16.83 1.58
N LEU A 206 -20.96 17.00 2.89
CA LEU A 206 -21.44 16.07 3.90
C LEU A 206 -22.06 16.86 5.07
N PRO A 207 -22.99 16.26 5.84
CA PRO A 207 -23.49 16.86 7.06
C PRO A 207 -22.36 17.07 8.09
N GLU A 208 -22.53 18.06 8.97
CA GLU A 208 -21.56 18.38 10.02
C GLU A 208 -21.23 17.19 10.93
N THR A 209 -22.21 16.34 11.22
CA THR A 209 -22.02 15.13 12.03
C THR A 209 -21.08 14.14 11.37
N THR A 210 -21.25 13.89 10.06
CA THR A 210 -20.36 13.01 9.28
C THR A 210 -18.96 13.62 9.18
N TRP A 211 -18.85 14.94 8.98
CA TRP A 211 -17.57 15.64 8.98
C TRP A 211 -16.83 15.53 10.30
N SER A 212 -17.52 15.71 11.43
CA SER A 212 -16.92 15.55 12.75
C SER A 212 -16.29 14.17 12.93
N GLN A 213 -16.98 13.11 12.48
CA GLN A 213 -16.45 11.75 12.54
C GLN A 213 -15.26 11.55 11.60
N LEU A 214 -15.28 12.10 10.38
CA LEU A 214 -14.14 12.04 9.47
C LEU A 214 -12.90 12.78 10.03
N ASN A 215 -13.12 13.90 10.73
CA ASN A 215 -12.04 14.63 11.40
C ASN A 215 -11.39 13.82 12.53
N GLU A 216 -12.13 12.93 13.21
CA GLU A 216 -11.55 12.00 14.18
C GLU A 216 -10.55 11.03 13.52
N LEU A 217 -10.89 10.52 12.32
CA LEU A 217 -9.99 9.67 11.55
C LEU A 217 -8.73 10.45 11.13
N GLU A 218 -8.89 11.69 10.67
CA GLU A 218 -7.78 12.56 10.32
C GLU A 218 -6.86 12.83 11.52
N HIS A 219 -7.43 13.16 12.68
CA HIS A 219 -6.66 13.34 13.91
C HIS A 219 -5.85 12.10 14.25
N TRP A 220 -6.45 10.92 14.12
CA TRP A 220 -5.71 9.68 14.34
C TRP A 220 -4.54 9.53 13.36
N ILE A 221 -4.74 9.76 12.06
CA ILE A 221 -3.67 9.65 11.05
C ILE A 221 -2.50 10.59 11.39
N ASN A 222 -2.80 11.83 11.76
CA ASN A 222 -1.79 12.87 12.00
C ASN A 222 -1.06 12.70 13.34
N TRP A 223 -1.74 12.19 14.38
CA TRP A 223 -1.23 12.20 15.76
C TRP A 223 -0.90 10.81 16.33
N GLN A 224 -1.26 9.70 15.67
CA GLN A 224 -1.02 8.36 16.21
C GLN A 224 0.45 8.07 16.54
N ALA A 225 1.39 8.56 15.72
CA ALA A 225 2.82 8.39 15.98
C ALA A 225 3.27 9.05 17.30
N VAL A 226 2.79 10.26 17.58
CA VAL A 226 3.06 11.00 18.82
C VAL A 226 2.46 10.26 20.01
N MET A 227 1.18 9.89 19.94
CA MET A 227 0.48 9.17 20.99
C MET A 227 1.17 7.84 21.34
N MET A 228 1.65 7.11 20.33
CA MET A 228 2.31 5.82 20.54
C MET A 228 3.75 5.95 21.05
N GLN A 229 4.52 6.88 20.50
CA GLN A 229 5.96 6.98 20.76
C GLN A 229 6.27 7.90 21.94
N GLN A 230 5.72 9.11 21.94
CA GLN A 230 6.03 10.14 22.93
C GLN A 230 5.21 9.95 24.21
N TRP A 231 3.94 9.55 24.11
CA TRP A 231 3.08 9.33 25.29
C TRP A 231 3.13 7.87 25.79
N HIS A 232 3.93 7.01 25.16
CA HIS A 232 4.13 5.61 25.55
C HIS A 232 2.84 4.77 25.65
N MET A 233 1.81 5.09 24.87
CA MET A 233 0.49 4.44 24.93
C MET A 233 0.43 3.06 24.24
N ARG A 234 1.53 2.59 23.65
CA ARG A 234 1.62 1.28 22.95
C ARG A 234 1.16 0.08 23.79
N LYS A 235 1.27 0.17 25.13
CA LYS A 235 0.84 -0.91 26.04
C LYS A 235 -0.68 -1.04 26.15
N TRP A 236 -1.41 0.04 25.88
CA TRP A 236 -2.85 0.13 26.14
C TRP A 236 -3.67 0.24 24.85
N ILE A 237 -3.10 0.84 23.81
CA ILE A 237 -3.81 1.11 22.55
C ILE A 237 -3.14 0.31 21.43
N ARG A 238 -3.95 -0.40 20.64
CA ARG A 238 -3.49 -1.07 19.43
C ARG A 238 -3.07 -0.05 18.38
N ARG A 239 -2.05 -0.37 17.58
CA ARG A 239 -1.47 0.56 16.62
C ARG A 239 -2.47 1.00 15.56
N GLY A 240 -3.14 0.07 14.88
CA GLY A 240 -4.06 0.42 13.79
C GLY A 240 -5.45 0.86 14.23
N TYR A 241 -6.19 1.39 13.26
CA TYR A 241 -7.51 1.98 13.43
C TYR A 241 -8.46 1.46 12.36
N ARG A 242 -9.68 1.11 12.76
CA ARG A 242 -10.70 0.55 11.88
C ARG A 242 -11.94 1.43 11.94
N ALA A 243 -12.38 1.87 10.75
CA ALA A 243 -13.58 2.63 10.57
C ALA A 243 -14.57 1.87 9.68
N LEU A 244 -15.85 1.95 10.02
CA LEU A 244 -16.95 1.44 9.19
C LEU A 244 -17.73 2.62 8.62
N PHE A 245 -17.70 2.79 7.31
CA PHE A 245 -18.51 3.75 6.58
C PHE A 245 -19.80 3.06 6.14
N HIS A 246 -20.94 3.54 6.63
CA HIS A 246 -22.22 2.94 6.30
C HIS A 246 -23.25 3.98 5.89
N GLY A 247 -24.17 3.59 5.01
CA GLY A 247 -25.23 4.45 4.51
C GLY A 247 -25.61 4.08 3.08
N PRO A 248 -26.67 4.69 2.52
CA PRO A 248 -27.12 4.39 1.17
C PRO A 248 -26.00 4.47 0.12
N SER A 249 -26.14 3.74 -0.99
CA SER A 249 -25.22 3.89 -2.11
C SER A 249 -25.27 5.33 -2.65
N GLY A 250 -24.16 5.81 -3.20
CA GLY A 250 -24.10 7.15 -3.81
C GLY A 250 -23.99 8.35 -2.86
N THR A 251 -23.86 8.14 -1.53
CA THR A 251 -23.70 9.21 -0.53
C THR A 251 -22.25 9.67 -0.31
N GLY A 252 -21.30 9.16 -1.10
CA GLY A 252 -19.91 9.65 -1.09
C GLY A 252 -18.93 8.92 -0.18
N LYS A 253 -19.25 7.71 0.32
CA LYS A 253 -18.34 6.90 1.17
C LYS A 253 -16.92 6.73 0.58
N THR A 254 -16.83 6.26 -0.66
CA THR A 254 -15.54 6.08 -1.37
C THR A 254 -14.85 7.41 -1.62
N LEU A 255 -15.60 8.45 -2.00
CA LEU A 255 -15.05 9.79 -2.22
C LEU A 255 -14.48 10.39 -0.93
N ALA A 256 -15.14 10.20 0.21
CA ALA A 256 -14.67 10.66 1.51
C ALA A 256 -13.34 10.00 1.91
N ALA A 257 -13.19 8.69 1.66
CA ALA A 257 -11.91 8.00 1.89
C ALA A 257 -10.78 8.55 0.98
N LEU A 258 -11.10 8.86 -0.29
CA LEU A 258 -10.16 9.46 -1.23
C LEU A 258 -9.73 10.88 -0.83
N VAL A 259 -10.69 11.71 -0.40
CA VAL A 259 -10.43 13.06 0.10
C VAL A 259 -9.59 13.01 1.37
N LEU A 260 -9.90 12.10 2.32
CA LEU A 260 -9.10 11.88 3.52
C LEU A 260 -7.65 11.46 3.19
N GLY A 261 -7.48 10.53 2.24
CA GLY A 261 -6.16 10.12 1.76
C GLY A 261 -5.38 11.29 1.15
N LYS A 262 -6.02 12.07 0.28
CA LYS A 262 -5.42 13.27 -0.34
C LYS A 262 -5.02 14.31 0.71
N LYS A 263 -5.90 14.61 1.68
CA LYS A 263 -5.68 15.58 2.76
C LYS A 263 -4.50 15.18 3.65
N THR A 264 -4.36 13.88 3.93
CA THR A 264 -3.31 13.34 4.81
C THR A 264 -2.05 12.87 4.07
N GLY A 265 -2.01 12.99 2.73
CA GLY A 265 -0.90 12.53 1.90
C GLY A 265 -0.71 11.00 1.90
N LYS A 266 -1.79 10.25 2.13
CA LYS A 266 -1.79 8.78 2.19
C LYS A 266 -2.38 8.20 0.92
N ASP A 267 -1.71 7.19 0.34
CA ASP A 267 -2.26 6.45 -0.80
C ASP A 267 -3.45 5.60 -0.34
N VAL A 268 -4.52 5.57 -1.15
CA VAL A 268 -5.72 4.77 -0.88
C VAL A 268 -5.76 3.58 -1.82
N PHE A 269 -5.87 2.38 -1.24
CA PHE A 269 -6.02 1.14 -1.98
C PHE A 269 -7.40 0.56 -1.74
N ARG A 270 -8.17 0.43 -2.83
CA ARG A 270 -9.50 -0.19 -2.84
C ARG A 270 -9.38 -1.70 -2.97
N ILE A 271 -10.07 -2.42 -2.11
CA ILE A 271 -10.24 -3.86 -2.16
C ILE A 271 -11.73 -4.14 -2.29
N ASP A 272 -12.11 -4.79 -3.39
CA ASP A 272 -13.48 -5.24 -3.60
C ASP A 272 -13.69 -6.58 -2.90
N LEU A 273 -14.45 -6.58 -1.80
CA LEU A 273 -14.68 -7.78 -1.01
C LEU A 273 -15.52 -8.83 -1.72
N SER A 274 -16.41 -8.43 -2.63
CA SER A 274 -17.20 -9.41 -3.39
C SER A 274 -16.30 -10.21 -4.34
N MET A 275 -15.29 -9.58 -4.94
CA MET A 275 -14.29 -10.26 -5.77
C MET A 275 -13.39 -11.20 -4.97
N VAL A 276 -13.00 -10.79 -3.76
CA VAL A 276 -12.13 -11.56 -2.86
C VAL A 276 -12.83 -12.82 -2.37
N VAL A 277 -14.10 -12.73 -1.96
CA VAL A 277 -14.87 -13.86 -1.40
C VAL A 277 -15.40 -14.81 -2.49
N SER A 278 -15.72 -14.32 -3.69
CA SER A 278 -16.39 -15.14 -4.71
C SER A 278 -15.47 -16.04 -5.56
N LYS A 279 -14.18 -15.71 -5.69
CA LYS A 279 -13.33 -16.32 -6.73
C LYS A 279 -12.29 -17.33 -6.24
N PHE A 280 -12.07 -17.47 -4.93
CA PHE A 280 -10.81 -18.05 -4.45
C PHE A 280 -10.97 -18.84 -3.15
N ILE A 281 -11.71 -19.95 -3.16
CA ILE A 281 -11.68 -20.91 -2.05
C ILE A 281 -10.22 -21.43 -1.92
N GLY A 282 -9.47 -20.93 -0.93
CA GLY A 282 -8.08 -21.30 -0.63
C GLY A 282 -6.95 -20.38 -1.14
N GLU A 283 -7.06 -19.75 -2.31
CA GLU A 283 -6.03 -18.79 -2.80
C GLU A 283 -6.19 -17.40 -2.16
N THR A 284 -7.38 -17.07 -1.66
CA THR A 284 -7.69 -15.76 -1.04
C THR A 284 -6.79 -15.48 0.16
N GLU A 285 -6.54 -16.46 1.02
CA GLU A 285 -5.80 -16.24 2.26
C GLU A 285 -4.36 -15.84 2.01
N LYS A 286 -3.72 -16.44 1.00
CA LYS A 286 -2.35 -16.13 0.58
C LYS A 286 -2.29 -14.72 0.00
N ASN A 287 -3.25 -14.36 -0.86
CA ASN A 287 -3.28 -13.06 -1.51
C ASN A 287 -3.60 -11.93 -0.52
N LEU A 288 -4.54 -12.16 0.41
CA LEU A 288 -4.81 -11.25 1.53
C LEU A 288 -3.61 -11.13 2.46
N SER A 289 -2.94 -12.24 2.79
CA SER A 289 -1.73 -12.20 3.62
C SER A 289 -0.64 -11.34 2.96
N GLN A 290 -0.41 -11.53 1.65
CA GLN A 290 0.52 -10.71 0.89
C GLN A 290 0.12 -9.24 0.83
N LEU A 291 -1.16 -8.93 0.66
CA LEU A 291 -1.68 -7.57 0.70
C LEU A 291 -1.34 -6.88 2.03
N PHE A 292 -1.70 -7.49 3.16
CA PHE A 292 -1.46 -6.92 4.48
C PHE A 292 0.04 -6.85 4.82
N GLU A 293 0.84 -7.81 4.36
CA GLU A 293 2.30 -7.78 4.53
C GLU A 293 2.93 -6.61 3.77
N ARG A 294 2.53 -6.41 2.51
CA ARG A 294 2.98 -5.25 1.72
C ARG A 294 2.53 -3.95 2.33
N ALA A 295 1.28 -3.88 2.81
CA ALA A 295 0.73 -2.69 3.43
C ALA A 295 1.32 -2.40 4.83
N ARG A 296 1.87 -3.39 5.57
CA ARG A 296 2.35 -3.21 6.96
C ARG A 296 3.39 -2.10 7.10
N SER A 297 4.28 -1.99 6.12
CA SER A 297 5.37 -1.00 6.11
C SER A 297 4.99 0.33 5.45
N LYS A 298 3.76 0.41 4.94
CA LYS A 298 3.28 1.51 4.13
C LYS A 298 2.17 2.21 4.89
N ASP A 299 2.23 3.53 4.97
CA ASP A 299 1.14 4.31 5.55
C ASP A 299 -0.01 4.44 4.53
N TRP A 300 -0.58 3.31 4.10
CA TRP A 300 -1.70 3.26 3.18
C TRP A 300 -3.03 3.26 3.93
N ILE A 301 -4.07 3.79 3.28
CA ILE A 301 -5.45 3.59 3.69
C ILE A 301 -5.98 2.39 2.89
N LEU A 302 -6.33 1.31 3.59
CA LEU A 302 -6.97 0.15 2.98
C LEU A 302 -8.49 0.34 3.01
N PHE A 303 -9.08 0.60 1.84
CA PHE A 303 -10.51 0.82 1.67
C PHE A 303 -11.16 -0.45 1.13
N PHE A 304 -11.88 -1.16 1.99
CA PHE A 304 -12.63 -2.35 1.62
C PHE A 304 -14.05 -1.94 1.22
N ASP A 305 -14.34 -2.03 -0.07
CA ASP A 305 -15.67 -1.75 -0.61
C ASP A 305 -16.55 -3.00 -0.57
N GLU A 306 -17.87 -2.80 -0.66
CA GLU A 306 -18.87 -3.88 -0.64
C GLU A 306 -18.73 -4.81 0.58
N ALA A 307 -18.45 -4.25 1.76
CA ALA A 307 -18.34 -5.01 3.01
C ALA A 307 -19.64 -5.76 3.38
N ASP A 308 -20.74 -5.44 2.72
CA ASP A 308 -21.99 -6.19 2.68
C ASP A 308 -21.79 -7.69 2.44
N ALA A 309 -20.78 -8.08 1.65
CA ALA A 309 -20.40 -9.47 1.42
C ALA A 309 -19.96 -10.20 2.71
N LEU A 310 -19.41 -9.47 3.69
CA LEU A 310 -19.03 -10.02 5.01
C LEU A 310 -20.22 -10.15 5.96
N PHE A 311 -21.31 -9.43 5.67
CA PHE A 311 -22.52 -9.33 6.51
C PHE A 311 -23.66 -10.22 6.05
N GLY A 312 -23.47 -10.97 4.96
CA GLY A 312 -24.43 -12.00 4.54
C GLY A 312 -24.87 -12.78 5.77
N LYS A 313 -26.19 -12.83 6.01
CA LYS A 313 -26.77 -13.48 7.20
C LYS A 313 -25.95 -14.72 7.46
N ARG A 314 -25.36 -14.86 8.66
CA ARG A 314 -24.77 -16.12 9.12
C ARG A 314 -25.87 -17.17 8.95
N THR A 315 -25.94 -17.78 7.77
CA THR A 315 -27.02 -18.68 7.43
C THR A 315 -26.86 -19.83 8.40
N ASN A 316 -27.97 -20.28 8.98
CA ASN A 316 -27.97 -21.52 9.73
C ASN A 316 -27.25 -22.55 8.87
N VAL A 317 -26.08 -22.98 9.33
CA VAL A 317 -25.14 -23.80 8.58
C VAL A 317 -25.88 -25.04 8.09
N ARG A 318 -26.21 -25.07 6.79
CA ARG A 318 -26.87 -26.21 6.15
C ARG A 318 -25.87 -27.03 5.34
N ASP A 319 -24.88 -26.37 4.74
CA ASP A 319 -23.92 -27.01 3.83
C ASP A 319 -22.45 -26.75 4.20
N ALA A 320 -21.55 -27.61 3.72
CA ALA A 320 -20.11 -27.48 3.95
C ALA A 320 -19.52 -26.19 3.35
N HIS A 321 -20.07 -25.70 2.22
CA HIS A 321 -19.65 -24.44 1.59
C HIS A 321 -19.87 -23.22 2.50
N ASP A 322 -20.97 -23.18 3.26
CA ASP A 322 -21.25 -22.10 4.22
C ASP A 322 -20.23 -22.06 5.37
N LYS A 323 -19.68 -23.22 5.77
CA LYS A 323 -18.63 -23.27 6.81
C LYS A 323 -17.32 -22.65 6.32
N TYR A 324 -16.91 -22.94 5.08
CA TYR A 324 -15.69 -22.39 4.51
C TYR A 324 -15.77 -20.87 4.34
N ALA A 325 -16.89 -20.35 3.82
CA ALA A 325 -17.11 -18.91 3.69
C ALA A 325 -17.03 -18.18 5.05
N ASN A 326 -17.60 -18.76 6.12
CA ASN A 326 -17.51 -18.19 7.47
C ASN A 326 -16.08 -18.18 8.03
N GLN A 327 -15.26 -19.20 7.72
CA GLN A 327 -13.85 -19.25 8.12
C GLN A 327 -13.01 -18.18 7.41
N GLU A 328 -13.24 -17.98 6.11
CA GLU A 328 -12.53 -16.94 5.34
C GLU A 328 -12.87 -15.53 5.81
N VAL A 329 -14.14 -15.27 6.11
CA VAL A 329 -14.57 -13.99 6.72
C VAL A 329 -13.90 -13.78 8.08
N ALA A 330 -13.85 -14.81 8.92
CA ALA A 330 -13.17 -14.73 10.22
C ALA A 330 -11.67 -14.45 10.07
N TYR A 331 -11.00 -15.11 9.12
CA TYR A 331 -9.59 -14.88 8.80
C TYR A 331 -9.33 -13.46 8.32
N LEU A 332 -10.13 -12.96 7.37
CA LEU A 332 -10.03 -11.59 6.87
C LEU A 332 -10.21 -10.57 8.01
N LEU A 333 -11.20 -10.76 8.88
CA LEU A 333 -11.42 -9.86 10.02
C LEU A 333 -10.24 -9.87 10.99
N GLN A 334 -9.67 -11.05 11.27
CA GLN A 334 -8.46 -11.14 12.08
C GLN A 334 -7.29 -10.37 11.45
N ARG A 335 -7.13 -10.43 10.12
CA ARG A 335 -6.10 -9.66 9.41
C ARG A 335 -6.34 -8.15 9.45
N ILE A 336 -7.59 -7.71 9.30
CA ILE A 336 -8.00 -6.30 9.46
C ILE A 336 -7.69 -5.80 10.88
N GLU A 337 -7.99 -6.60 11.90
CA GLU A 337 -7.73 -6.25 13.31
C GLU A 337 -6.24 -6.16 13.64
N ASN A 338 -5.42 -6.98 12.99
CA ASN A 338 -3.97 -7.04 13.19
C ASN A 338 -3.18 -6.06 12.31
N HIS A 339 -3.84 -5.35 11.40
CA HIS A 339 -3.18 -4.35 10.58
C HIS A 339 -2.92 -3.08 11.39
N ASP A 340 -1.68 -2.56 11.33
CA ASP A 340 -1.24 -1.39 12.10
C ASP A 340 -1.64 -0.03 11.47
N GLY A 341 -2.13 -0.03 10.24
CA GLY A 341 -2.59 1.16 9.52
C GLY A 341 -4.09 1.45 9.67
N LEU A 342 -4.59 2.37 8.83
CA LEU A 342 -6.02 2.68 8.75
C LEU A 342 -6.72 1.73 7.80
N VAL A 343 -7.75 1.05 8.30
CA VAL A 343 -8.65 0.22 7.49
C VAL A 343 -10.05 0.84 7.53
N ILE A 344 -10.62 1.07 6.36
CA ILE A 344 -11.98 1.58 6.19
C ILE A 344 -12.80 0.50 5.48
N LEU A 345 -13.91 0.07 6.07
CA LEU A 345 -14.89 -0.79 5.41
C LEU A 345 -16.08 0.05 4.98
N ALA A 346 -16.56 -0.11 3.75
CA ALA A 346 -17.75 0.56 3.26
C ALA A 346 -18.90 -0.43 3.03
N SER A 347 -20.09 -0.09 3.52
CA SER A 347 -21.29 -0.90 3.47
C SER A 347 -22.51 -0.07 3.08
N ASN A 348 -23.43 -0.67 2.33
CA ASN A 348 -24.68 -0.02 1.92
C ASN A 348 -25.86 -0.31 2.86
N PHE A 349 -25.76 -1.32 3.74
CA PHE A 349 -26.88 -1.77 4.56
C PHE A 349 -27.06 -0.99 5.87
N LYS A 350 -28.33 -0.72 6.21
CA LYS A 350 -28.75 -0.03 7.45
C LYS A 350 -29.08 -1.00 8.60
N THR A 351 -29.22 -2.31 8.34
CA THR A 351 -29.70 -3.30 9.32
C THR A 351 -29.10 -4.69 9.07
N ASN A 352 -28.65 -5.35 10.15
CA ASN A 352 -28.02 -6.69 10.27
C ASN A 352 -26.49 -6.77 10.46
N ILE A 353 -25.81 -5.67 10.81
CA ILE A 353 -24.46 -5.81 11.39
C ILE A 353 -24.62 -6.17 12.87
N ASP A 354 -24.08 -7.31 13.29
CA ASP A 354 -24.19 -7.73 14.68
C ASP A 354 -23.34 -6.82 15.60
N GLU A 355 -23.77 -6.69 16.85
CA GLU A 355 -23.09 -5.83 17.83
C GLU A 355 -21.64 -6.31 18.07
N ALA A 356 -21.39 -7.62 17.97
CA ALA A 356 -20.06 -8.20 18.12
C ALA A 356 -19.08 -7.74 17.02
N PHE A 357 -19.56 -7.51 15.79
CA PHE A 357 -18.76 -6.94 14.72
C PHE A 357 -18.53 -5.45 14.93
N LEU A 358 -19.56 -4.68 15.26
CA LEU A 358 -19.43 -3.23 15.49
C LEU A 358 -18.40 -2.90 16.56
N ARG A 359 -18.30 -3.70 17.64
CA ARG A 359 -17.29 -3.54 18.70
C ARG A 359 -15.83 -3.65 18.22
N ARG A 360 -15.58 -4.15 17.02
CA ARG A 360 -14.23 -4.26 16.42
C ARG A 360 -13.76 -2.94 15.78
N PHE A 361 -14.69 -2.03 15.52
CA PHE A 361 -14.44 -0.72 14.91
C PHE A 361 -14.27 0.33 15.99
N GLN A 362 -13.31 1.24 15.78
CA GLN A 362 -13.11 2.37 16.66
C GLN A 362 -14.03 3.53 16.28
N SER A 363 -14.39 3.63 14.99
CA SER A 363 -15.34 4.62 14.48
C SER A 363 -16.35 3.98 13.53
N VAL A 364 -17.59 4.42 13.64
CA VAL A 364 -18.69 4.03 12.75
C VAL A 364 -19.27 5.33 12.19
N VAL A 365 -18.94 5.60 10.93
CA VAL A 365 -19.27 6.85 10.24
C VAL A 365 -20.54 6.65 9.42
N TYR A 366 -21.57 7.41 9.75
CA TYR A 366 -22.84 7.36 9.04
C TYR A 366 -22.87 8.40 7.91
N PHE A 367 -23.17 7.93 6.70
CA PHE A 367 -23.38 8.75 5.51
C PHE A 367 -24.88 8.77 5.17
N PRO A 368 -25.66 9.72 5.72
CA PRO A 368 -27.09 9.81 5.43
C PRO A 368 -27.34 10.27 3.99
N LEU A 369 -28.61 10.22 3.57
CA LEU A 369 -29.02 10.98 2.39
C LEU A 369 -28.80 12.47 2.65
N PRO A 370 -28.26 13.23 1.68
CA PRO A 370 -28.04 14.66 1.85
C PRO A 370 -29.38 15.37 2.05
N GLY A 371 -29.44 16.33 2.97
CA GLY A 371 -30.60 17.19 3.18
C GLY A 371 -30.76 18.21 2.05
N PRO A 372 -31.83 19.05 2.10
CA PRO A 372 -32.10 20.02 1.04
C PRO A 372 -30.95 21.00 0.79
N GLU A 373 -30.31 21.49 1.85
CA GLU A 373 -29.20 22.45 1.75
C GLU A 373 -27.93 21.77 1.19
N GLU A 374 -27.63 20.54 1.64
CA GLU A 374 -26.52 19.77 1.08
C GLU A 374 -26.75 19.42 -0.39
N ARG A 375 -27.97 19.02 -0.77
CA ARG A 375 -28.33 18.77 -2.17
C ARG A 375 -28.20 20.02 -3.02
N TYR A 376 -28.61 21.17 -2.51
CA TYR A 376 -28.45 22.43 -3.21
C TYR A 376 -26.97 22.77 -3.43
N ALA A 377 -26.14 22.64 -2.40
CA ALA A 377 -24.69 22.82 -2.52
C ALA A 377 -24.06 21.84 -3.54
N LEU A 378 -24.51 20.58 -3.56
CA LEU A 378 -24.09 19.59 -4.55
C LEU A 378 -24.48 20.01 -5.97
N TRP A 379 -25.71 20.47 -6.19
CA TRP A 379 -26.13 20.99 -7.49
C TRP A 379 -25.25 22.14 -7.96
N GLN A 380 -24.97 23.11 -7.09
CA GLN A 380 -24.11 24.24 -7.43
C GLN A 380 -22.69 23.82 -7.80
N LYS A 381 -22.10 22.85 -7.08
CA LYS A 381 -20.73 22.39 -7.30
C LYS A 381 -20.58 21.53 -8.55
N VAL A 382 -21.55 20.65 -8.81
CA VAL A 382 -21.50 19.70 -9.93
C VAL A 382 -21.87 20.37 -11.26
N MET A 383 -22.67 21.43 -11.22
CA MET A 383 -23.03 22.18 -12.43
C MET A 383 -21.79 22.77 -13.13
N PRO A 384 -21.74 22.76 -14.48
CA PRO A 384 -20.64 23.34 -15.22
C PRO A 384 -20.44 24.81 -14.89
N GLN A 385 -19.21 25.17 -14.51
CA GLN A 385 -18.82 26.56 -14.22
C GLN A 385 -18.27 27.30 -15.44
N HIS A 386 -18.36 26.69 -16.63
CA HIS A 386 -17.84 27.26 -17.85
C HIS A 386 -18.73 28.41 -18.33
N ARG A 387 -18.15 29.57 -18.62
CA ARG A 387 -18.87 30.82 -18.97
C ARG A 387 -19.86 30.68 -20.14
N ASP A 388 -19.57 29.77 -21.07
CA ASP A 388 -20.36 29.58 -22.29
C ASP A 388 -21.54 28.61 -22.08
N VAL A 389 -21.62 27.97 -20.90
CA VAL A 389 -22.72 27.07 -20.51
C VAL A 389 -23.72 27.85 -19.67
N GLN A 390 -24.98 27.86 -20.11
CA GLN A 390 -26.08 28.46 -19.37
C GLN A 390 -26.69 27.40 -18.44
N THR A 391 -26.69 27.67 -17.14
CA THR A 391 -27.26 26.79 -16.11
C THR A 391 -28.54 27.39 -15.53
N PRO A 392 -29.46 26.57 -14.98
CA PRO A 392 -30.68 27.06 -14.34
C PRO A 392 -30.41 28.06 -13.20
N ASP A 393 -31.40 28.90 -12.89
CA ASP A 393 -31.27 29.88 -11.81
C ASP A 393 -31.04 29.16 -10.45
N PRO A 394 -30.14 29.67 -9.58
CA PRO A 394 -29.96 29.16 -8.23
C PRO A 394 -31.28 28.90 -7.45
N LYS A 395 -32.31 29.74 -7.61
CA LYS A 395 -33.62 29.55 -6.98
C LYS A 395 -34.35 28.31 -7.50
N GLU A 396 -34.21 27.99 -8.77
CA GLU A 396 -34.78 26.79 -9.38
C GLU A 396 -34.06 25.54 -8.88
N LEU A 397 -32.74 25.58 -8.79
CA LEU A 397 -31.93 24.50 -8.20
C LEU A 397 -32.30 24.25 -6.73
N LEU A 398 -32.53 25.30 -5.95
CA LEU A 398 -32.99 25.18 -4.56
C LEU A 398 -34.37 24.53 -4.48
N THR A 399 -35.26 24.84 -5.43
CA THR A 399 -36.61 24.23 -5.51
C THR A 399 -36.51 22.74 -5.82
N ILE A 400 -35.67 22.35 -6.79
CA ILE A 400 -35.37 20.95 -7.09
C ILE A 400 -34.79 20.24 -5.87
N ALA A 401 -33.79 20.85 -5.23
CA ALA A 401 -33.11 20.28 -4.06
C ALA A 401 -34.07 20.04 -2.89
N LYS A 402 -35.06 20.91 -2.68
CA LYS A 402 -36.10 20.72 -1.65
C LYS A 402 -37.11 19.63 -2.02
N LYS A 403 -37.47 19.52 -3.31
CA LYS A 403 -38.53 18.63 -3.77
C LYS A 403 -38.09 17.16 -3.90
N TYR A 404 -36.87 16.91 -4.38
CA TYR A 404 -36.42 15.56 -4.74
C TYR A 404 -35.31 15.05 -3.81
N GLU A 405 -35.52 13.88 -3.23
CA GLU A 405 -34.53 13.20 -2.38
C GLU A 405 -33.52 12.42 -3.23
N LEU A 406 -32.44 13.08 -3.60
CA LEU A 406 -31.38 12.54 -4.46
C LEU A 406 -30.07 12.35 -3.69
N THR A 407 -29.30 11.32 -4.07
CA THR A 407 -27.91 11.15 -3.60
C THR A 407 -26.95 12.01 -4.42
N GLY A 408 -25.72 12.20 -3.93
CA GLY A 408 -24.67 12.89 -4.70
C GLY A 408 -24.40 12.20 -6.04
N ALA A 409 -24.37 10.87 -6.07
CA ALA A 409 -24.21 10.11 -7.31
C ALA A 409 -25.37 10.33 -8.29
N ASN A 410 -26.63 10.40 -7.82
CA ASN A 410 -27.75 10.70 -8.71
C ASN A 410 -27.60 12.11 -9.31
N ILE A 411 -27.23 13.10 -8.51
CA ILE A 411 -27.04 14.49 -8.98
C ILE A 411 -25.97 14.54 -10.08
N VAL A 412 -24.82 13.87 -9.88
CA VAL A 412 -23.76 13.77 -10.90
C VAL A 412 -24.27 13.12 -12.18
N ASN A 413 -25.00 12.00 -12.08
CA ASN A 413 -25.57 11.32 -13.26
C ASN A 413 -26.56 12.22 -14.01
N ILE A 414 -27.40 12.98 -13.28
CA ILE A 414 -28.39 13.88 -13.89
C ILE A 414 -27.69 15.03 -14.61
N VAL A 415 -26.70 15.67 -13.99
CA VAL A 415 -25.93 16.76 -14.63
C VAL A 415 -25.20 16.22 -15.86
N GLN A 416 -24.58 15.04 -15.77
CA GLN A 416 -23.92 14.40 -16.90
C GLN A 416 -24.90 14.15 -18.06
N PHE A 417 -26.08 13.60 -17.77
CA PHE A 417 -27.14 13.40 -18.75
C PHE A 417 -27.54 14.71 -19.42
N CYS A 418 -27.77 15.77 -18.65
CA CYS A 418 -28.17 17.07 -19.19
C CYS A 418 -27.07 17.70 -20.06
N CYS A 419 -25.80 17.62 -19.64
CA CYS A 419 -24.67 18.11 -20.42
C CYS A 419 -24.56 17.37 -21.76
N LEU A 420 -24.67 16.03 -21.75
CA LEU A 420 -24.64 15.22 -22.97
C LEU A 420 -25.82 15.53 -23.89
N SER A 421 -27.02 15.72 -23.34
CA SER A 421 -28.20 16.10 -24.12
C SER A 421 -28.07 17.50 -24.74
N ALA A 422 -27.54 18.48 -24.01
CA ALA A 422 -27.28 19.81 -24.55
C ALA A 422 -26.27 19.75 -25.71
N LEU A 423 -25.15 19.07 -25.51
CA LEU A 423 -24.13 18.88 -26.55
C LEU A 423 -24.67 18.15 -27.79
N ALA A 424 -25.48 17.10 -27.60
CA ALA A 424 -26.10 16.36 -28.69
C ALA A 424 -27.08 17.21 -29.51
N ASN A 425 -27.74 18.17 -28.86
CA ASN A 425 -28.64 19.13 -29.52
C ASN A 425 -27.91 20.38 -30.03
N HIS A 426 -26.58 20.42 -29.95
CA HIS A 426 -25.75 21.59 -30.29
C HIS A 426 -26.13 22.86 -29.52
N THR A 427 -26.60 22.71 -28.28
CA THR A 427 -26.88 23.83 -27.37
C THR A 427 -25.86 23.85 -26.22
N THR A 428 -25.70 25.02 -25.61
CA THR A 428 -24.92 25.18 -24.38
C THR A 428 -25.82 25.50 -23.18
N GLU A 429 -27.13 25.32 -23.33
CA GLU A 429 -28.13 25.60 -22.30
C GLU A 429 -28.60 24.31 -21.64
N ILE A 430 -28.48 24.26 -20.32
CA ILE A 430 -29.05 23.21 -19.47
C ILE A 430 -30.38 23.75 -18.94
N THR A 431 -31.49 23.27 -19.51
CA THR A 431 -32.83 23.72 -19.14
C THR A 431 -33.35 23.01 -17.89
N LEU A 432 -34.30 23.65 -17.19
CA LEU A 432 -35.01 23.05 -16.06
C LEU A 432 -35.79 21.79 -16.48
N GLU A 433 -36.31 21.75 -17.71
CA GLU A 433 -37.01 20.58 -18.25
C GLU A 433 -36.05 19.39 -18.40
N ALA A 434 -34.84 19.61 -18.93
CA ALA A 434 -33.83 18.58 -19.03
C ALA A 434 -33.46 18.01 -17.66
N LEU A 435 -33.33 18.86 -16.64
CA LEU A 435 -33.12 18.42 -15.26
C LEU A 435 -34.26 17.53 -14.75
N LYS A 436 -35.52 17.95 -14.95
CA LYS A 436 -36.69 17.14 -14.54
C LYS A 436 -36.71 15.78 -15.23
N THR A 437 -36.44 15.73 -16.53
CA THR A 437 -36.32 14.47 -17.27
C THR A 437 -35.19 13.60 -16.72
N GLY A 438 -34.04 14.18 -16.39
CA GLY A 438 -32.93 13.45 -15.77
C GLY A 438 -33.30 12.88 -14.40
N ILE A 439 -33.99 13.67 -13.56
CA ILE A 439 -34.48 13.23 -12.24
C ILE A 439 -35.47 12.08 -12.41
N GLU A 440 -36.43 12.20 -13.31
CA GLU A 440 -37.42 11.14 -13.58
C GLU A 440 -36.73 9.83 -13.99
N ARG A 441 -35.71 9.90 -14.85
CA ARG A 441 -34.93 8.72 -15.25
C ARG A 441 -34.20 8.05 -14.09
N GLU A 442 -33.58 8.82 -13.19
CA GLU A 442 -32.93 8.25 -12.00
C GLU A 442 -33.94 7.62 -11.04
N PHE A 443 -35.11 8.26 -10.86
CA PHE A 443 -36.19 7.69 -10.04
C PHE A 443 -36.73 6.37 -10.63
N GLN A 444 -36.97 6.32 -11.95
CA GLN A 444 -37.40 5.11 -12.65
C GLN A 444 -36.35 3.99 -12.53
N LYS A 445 -35.07 4.31 -12.65
CA LYS A 445 -33.96 3.35 -12.48
C LYS A 445 -33.91 2.75 -11.08
N GLU A 446 -34.25 3.54 -10.06
CA GLU A 446 -34.32 3.11 -8.66
C GLU A 446 -35.68 2.47 -8.29
N GLY A 447 -36.64 2.41 -9.23
CA GLY A 447 -37.99 1.91 -8.98
C GLY A 447 -38.83 2.79 -8.05
N LYS A 448 -38.49 4.07 -7.92
CA LYS A 448 -39.20 5.06 -7.11
C LYS A 448 -40.27 5.79 -7.94
N VAL A 449 -41.34 6.24 -7.28
CA VAL A 449 -42.37 7.09 -7.88
C VAL A 449 -41.89 8.54 -7.88
N PHE A 450 -42.02 9.23 -9.02
CA PHE A 450 -41.58 10.61 -9.25
C PHE A 450 -42.49 11.66 -8.60
#